data_AF-A0A1G2T1Y1-F1
#
_entry.id   AF-A0A1G2T1Y1-F1
#
_cell.length_a   1.000
_cell.length_b   1.000
_cell.length_c   1.000
_cell.angle_alpha   90.00
_cell.angle_beta   90.00
_cell.angle_gamma   90.00
#
_symmetry.space_group_name_H-M   'P 1'
#
loop_
_entity.id
_entity.type
_entity.pdbx_description
1 polymer ?
#
loop_
_entity_poly.entity_id
_entity_poly.type
_entity_poly.pdbx_seq_one_letter_code
_entity_poly.pdbx_strand_id
1 'polypeptide(L)'
;MKLELAIIENIQREDLSPVDRAHAFERLAKEFNFTHQEIGKKVGKSREYVSNTLRILMLPEHILTALSEGKISEGHTRPLMMLIDRREEQETLFKEIIFKKLNVREAENIARHIAVERARKLVDHELIDIEDKFKEKLGTRVRIEKREDGGRLLIDFFNKDDLRALLDRIVAEESVEALLPQNVPVLTDPRYAEGFGEASEDKIMVEDSPVSSEDDETLYSVSNFSI
;
A
#
# COMPACT_ATOMS: atom_id res chain seq x y z
N MET A 1 37.76 -32.88 10.45
CA MET A 1 36.56 -33.43 11.11
C MET A 1 36.22 -32.77 12.45
N LYS A 2 37.17 -32.58 13.40
CA LYS A 2 36.85 -31.89 14.68
C LYS A 2 36.30 -30.46 14.52
N LEU A 3 36.82 -29.68 13.57
CA LEU A 3 36.39 -28.30 13.32
C LEU A 3 34.97 -28.19 12.73
N GLU A 4 34.62 -29.09 11.81
CA GLU A 4 33.28 -29.15 11.20
C GLU A 4 32.21 -29.41 12.27
N LEU A 5 32.42 -30.46 13.07
CA LEU A 5 31.53 -30.84 14.17
C LEU A 5 31.37 -29.71 15.19
N ALA A 6 32.48 -29.04 15.55
CA ALA A 6 32.43 -27.90 16.47
C ALA A 6 31.62 -26.71 15.92
N ILE A 7 31.70 -26.44 14.61
CA ILE A 7 30.89 -25.39 13.98
C ILE A 7 29.41 -25.76 14.02
N ILE A 8 29.06 -27.01 13.66
CA ILE A 8 27.67 -27.49 13.65
C ILE A 8 27.08 -27.46 15.05
N GLU A 9 27.81 -27.91 16.06
CA GLU A 9 27.39 -27.89 17.47
C GLU A 9 27.17 -26.46 17.96
N ASN A 10 28.07 -25.53 17.62
CA ASN A 10 27.91 -24.13 18.01
C ASN A 10 26.72 -23.45 17.31
N ILE A 11 26.39 -23.85 16.07
CA ILE A 11 25.20 -23.36 15.34
C ILE A 11 23.90 -23.79 16.03
N GLN A 12 23.87 -24.97 16.63
CA GLN A 12 22.65 -25.53 17.25
C GLN A 12 22.30 -24.89 18.59
N ARG A 13 23.14 -23.99 19.10
CA ARG A 13 22.84 -23.22 20.31
C ARG A 13 21.70 -22.24 20.07
N GLU A 14 20.77 -22.19 21.03
CA GLU A 14 19.58 -21.33 20.94
C GLU A 14 19.90 -19.83 21.07
N ASP A 15 21.04 -19.48 21.69
CA ASP A 15 21.45 -18.11 21.96
C ASP A 15 22.30 -17.47 20.85
N LEU A 16 22.49 -18.16 19.72
CA LEU A 16 23.34 -17.67 18.65
C LEU A 16 22.69 -16.51 17.87
N SER A 17 23.39 -15.38 17.81
CA SER A 17 22.98 -14.23 16.99
C SER A 17 22.73 -14.64 15.53
N PRO A 18 21.71 -14.06 14.85
CA PRO A 18 21.47 -14.30 13.42
C PRO A 18 22.72 -14.06 12.54
N VAL A 19 23.56 -13.07 12.90
CA VAL A 19 24.77 -12.73 12.15
C VAL A 19 25.85 -13.80 12.33
N ASP A 20 26.08 -14.26 13.56
CA ASP A 20 27.06 -15.30 13.86
C ASP A 20 26.68 -16.62 13.16
N ARG A 21 25.39 -16.93 13.14
CA ARG A 21 24.83 -18.07 12.40
C ARG A 21 25.08 -17.94 10.90
N ALA A 22 24.91 -16.76 10.34
CA ALA A 22 25.18 -16.49 8.93
C ALA A 22 26.67 -16.71 8.59
N HIS A 23 27.58 -16.20 9.42
CA HIS A 23 29.01 -16.47 9.26
C HIS A 23 29.36 -17.95 9.41
N ALA A 24 28.73 -18.66 10.34
CA ALA A 24 28.95 -20.09 10.50
C ALA A 24 28.49 -20.89 9.26
N PHE A 25 27.33 -20.54 8.68
CA PHE A 25 26.89 -21.11 7.40
C PHE A 25 27.83 -20.75 6.24
N GLU A 26 28.33 -19.53 6.19
CA GLU A 26 29.28 -19.09 5.16
C GLU A 26 30.57 -19.90 5.23
N ARG A 27 31.08 -20.15 6.44
CA ARG A 27 32.26 -21.02 6.65
C ARG A 27 32.00 -22.45 6.24
N LEU A 28 30.84 -23.04 6.57
CA LEU A 28 30.47 -24.38 6.11
C LEU A 28 30.42 -24.46 4.58
N ALA A 29 29.92 -23.42 3.91
CA ALA A 29 29.87 -23.37 2.45
C ALA A 29 31.27 -23.20 1.82
N LYS A 30 32.12 -22.30 2.36
CA LYS A 30 33.42 -21.96 1.76
C LYS A 30 34.57 -22.90 2.15
N GLU A 31 34.65 -23.31 3.42
CA GLU A 31 35.76 -24.13 3.94
C GLU A 31 35.52 -25.63 3.72
N PHE A 32 34.25 -26.06 3.69
CA PHE A 32 33.88 -27.48 3.59
C PHE A 32 33.11 -27.81 2.31
N ASN A 33 32.94 -26.84 1.39
CA ASN A 33 32.21 -26.98 0.12
C ASN A 33 30.79 -27.55 0.26
N PHE A 34 30.13 -27.34 1.40
CA PHE A 34 28.76 -27.79 1.55
C PHE A 34 27.79 -26.91 0.77
N THR A 35 26.89 -27.57 0.07
CA THR A 35 25.73 -26.91 -0.54
C THR A 35 24.77 -26.42 0.55
N HIS A 36 23.95 -25.41 0.24
CA HIS A 36 22.94 -24.91 1.18
C HIS A 36 21.96 -26.03 1.62
N GLN A 37 21.73 -27.03 0.77
CA GLN A 37 20.89 -28.18 1.09
C GLN A 37 21.56 -29.10 2.12
N GLU A 38 22.86 -29.37 1.99
CA GLU A 38 23.62 -30.19 2.94
C GLU A 38 23.76 -29.49 4.30
N ILE A 39 24.01 -28.18 4.30
CA ILE A 39 24.03 -27.37 5.53
C ILE A 39 22.67 -27.49 6.22
N GLY A 40 21.57 -27.27 5.50
CA GLY A 40 20.21 -27.39 6.04
C GLY A 40 19.94 -28.76 6.67
N LYS A 41 20.31 -29.85 5.99
CA LYS A 41 20.20 -31.22 6.53
C LYS A 41 20.99 -31.41 7.82
N LYS A 42 22.23 -30.92 7.88
CA LYS A 42 23.11 -31.04 9.07
C LYS A 42 22.59 -30.27 10.28
N VAL A 43 21.93 -29.13 10.06
CA VAL A 43 21.44 -28.25 11.14
C VAL A 43 19.93 -28.39 11.41
N GLY A 44 19.25 -29.32 10.73
CA GLY A 44 17.81 -29.55 10.89
C GLY A 44 16.92 -28.40 10.41
N LYS A 45 17.35 -27.68 9.36
CA LYS A 45 16.62 -26.53 8.78
C LYS A 45 16.44 -26.69 7.27
N SER A 46 15.53 -25.89 6.69
CA SER A 46 15.32 -25.90 5.24
C SER A 46 16.49 -25.25 4.49
N ARG A 47 16.64 -25.58 3.20
CA ARG A 47 17.59 -24.92 2.30
C ARG A 47 17.33 -23.42 2.22
N GLU A 48 16.05 -23.03 2.22
CA GLU A 48 15.59 -21.65 2.17
C GLU A 48 16.01 -20.88 3.41
N TYR A 49 15.94 -21.52 4.59
CA TYR A 49 16.40 -20.94 5.84
C TYR A 49 17.90 -20.60 5.78
N VAL A 50 18.72 -21.53 5.32
CA VAL A 50 20.18 -21.33 5.14
C VAL A 50 20.44 -20.18 4.16
N SER A 51 19.77 -20.19 3.02
CA SER A 51 19.90 -19.14 2.00
C SER A 51 19.52 -17.75 2.56
N ASN A 52 18.38 -17.65 3.25
CA ASN A 52 17.93 -16.38 3.84
C ASN A 52 18.89 -15.86 4.91
N THR A 53 19.40 -16.76 5.75
CA THR A 53 20.38 -16.41 6.79
C THR A 53 21.67 -15.88 6.15
N LEU A 54 22.17 -16.53 5.10
CA LEU A 54 23.36 -16.07 4.37
C LEU A 54 23.17 -14.70 3.72
N ARG A 55 21.97 -14.40 3.19
CA ARG A 55 21.68 -13.08 2.59
C ARG A 55 21.79 -11.92 3.57
N ILE A 56 21.67 -12.17 4.88
CA ILE A 56 21.84 -11.13 5.91
C ILE A 56 23.23 -10.50 5.79
N LEU A 57 24.27 -11.28 5.46
CA LEU A 57 25.65 -10.79 5.29
C LEU A 57 25.83 -9.78 4.14
N MET A 58 24.83 -9.61 3.28
CA MET A 58 24.84 -8.58 2.24
C MET A 58 24.49 -7.19 2.79
N LEU A 59 23.97 -7.09 4.02
CA LEU A 59 23.66 -5.82 4.66
C LEU A 59 24.93 -5.07 5.10
N PRO A 60 24.89 -3.73 5.15
CA PRO A 60 25.99 -2.93 5.71
C PRO A 60 26.35 -3.31 7.15
N GLU A 61 27.63 -3.17 7.50
CA GLU A 61 28.20 -3.60 8.78
C GLU A 61 27.51 -2.98 10.01
N HIS A 62 27.10 -1.72 9.93
CA HIS A 62 26.39 -1.07 11.04
C HIS A 62 24.97 -1.65 11.26
N ILE A 63 24.30 -2.13 10.20
CA ILE A 63 23.01 -2.83 10.31
C ILE A 63 23.21 -4.23 10.90
N LEU A 64 24.26 -4.93 10.46
CA LEU A 64 24.66 -6.22 11.05
C LEU A 64 24.95 -6.09 12.54
N THR A 65 25.68 -5.05 12.93
CA THR A 65 25.99 -4.75 14.34
C THR A 65 24.69 -4.56 15.15
N ALA A 66 23.76 -3.74 14.64
CA ALA A 66 22.47 -3.52 15.30
C ALA A 66 21.62 -4.79 15.41
N LEU A 67 21.71 -5.70 14.43
CA LEU A 67 21.06 -7.00 14.47
C LEU A 67 21.68 -7.93 15.53
N SER A 68 23.01 -7.98 15.59
CA SER A 68 23.73 -8.77 16.61
C SER A 68 23.47 -8.28 18.03
N GLU A 69 23.35 -6.98 18.22
CA GLU A 69 23.02 -6.36 19.51
C GLU A 69 21.53 -6.49 19.88
N GLY A 70 20.69 -7.05 18.99
CA GLY A 70 19.26 -7.19 19.22
C GLY A 70 18.46 -5.87 19.17
N LYS A 71 19.06 -4.78 18.66
CA LYS A 71 18.36 -3.49 18.45
C LYS A 71 17.30 -3.60 17.37
N ILE A 72 17.50 -4.49 16.40
CA ILE A 72 16.51 -4.89 15.41
C ILE A 72 16.38 -6.41 15.41
N SER A 73 15.18 -6.92 15.15
CA SER A 73 14.95 -8.36 14.97
C SER A 73 15.31 -8.84 13.55
N GLU A 74 15.52 -10.15 13.40
CA GLU A 74 15.77 -10.81 12.10
C GLU A 74 14.69 -10.51 11.07
N GLY A 75 13.43 -10.29 11.48
CA GLY A 75 12.33 -9.91 10.60
C GLY A 75 12.56 -8.57 9.88
N HIS A 76 13.25 -7.62 10.50
CA HIS A 76 13.57 -6.32 9.89
C HIS A 76 14.62 -6.43 8.77
N THR A 77 15.37 -7.54 8.70
CA THR A 77 16.37 -7.73 7.64
C THR A 77 15.72 -7.82 6.27
N ARG A 78 14.52 -8.40 6.16
CA ARG A 78 13.82 -8.54 4.88
C ARG A 78 13.49 -7.20 4.22
N PRO A 79 12.81 -6.24 4.87
CA PRO A 79 12.55 -4.93 4.28
C PRO A 79 13.84 -4.15 3.98
N LEU A 80 14.87 -4.27 4.81
CA LEU A 80 16.16 -3.62 4.56
C LEU A 80 16.87 -4.24 3.34
N MET A 81 16.81 -5.56 3.17
CA MET A 81 17.35 -6.26 2.00
C MET A 81 16.59 -5.92 0.70
N MET A 82 15.29 -5.59 0.77
CA MET A 82 14.54 -5.12 -0.41
C MET A 82 15.09 -3.81 -0.98
N LEU A 83 15.84 -3.05 -0.17
CA LEU A 83 16.43 -1.76 -0.54
C LEU A 83 17.96 -1.85 -0.71
N ILE A 84 18.52 -3.05 -0.90
CA ILE A 84 19.99 -3.23 -0.97
C ILE A 84 20.66 -2.40 -2.09
N ASP A 85 19.97 -2.24 -3.22
CA ASP A 85 20.44 -1.42 -4.35
C ASP A 85 20.12 0.08 -4.17
N ARG A 86 19.66 0.47 -2.98
CA ARG A 86 19.11 1.80 -2.64
C ARG A 86 19.61 2.25 -1.29
N ARG A 87 20.91 2.56 -1.25
CA ARG A 87 21.61 2.81 0.01
C ARG A 87 20.98 3.94 0.83
N GLU A 88 20.60 5.06 0.22
CA GLU A 88 20.02 6.19 0.96
C GLU A 88 18.65 5.84 1.59
N GLU A 89 17.79 5.15 0.85
CA GLU A 89 16.48 4.73 1.37
C GLU A 89 16.60 3.60 2.40
N GLN A 90 17.55 2.68 2.21
CA GLN A 90 17.86 1.62 3.19
C GLN A 90 18.32 2.23 4.52
N GLU A 91 19.23 3.21 4.47
CA GLU A 91 19.73 3.94 5.63
C GLU A 91 18.63 4.73 6.33
N THR A 92 17.75 5.37 5.54
CA THR A 92 16.60 6.10 6.07
C THR A 92 15.65 5.15 6.80
N LEU A 93 15.28 4.04 6.17
CA LEU A 93 14.41 3.03 6.78
C LEU A 93 15.05 2.44 8.05
N PHE A 94 16.35 2.13 8.03
CA PHE A 94 17.06 1.63 9.20
C PHE A 94 17.00 2.62 10.38
N LYS A 95 17.27 3.90 10.12
CA LYS A 95 17.14 4.96 11.14
C LYS A 95 15.71 5.03 11.67
N GLU A 96 14.70 4.98 10.80
CA GLU A 96 13.30 5.00 11.24
C GLU A 96 12.95 3.79 12.12
N ILE A 97 13.41 2.58 11.77
CA ILE A 97 13.21 1.38 12.59
C ILE A 97 13.77 1.60 14.00
N ILE A 98 14.98 2.15 14.12
CA ILE A 98 15.61 2.39 15.43
C ILE A 98 14.92 3.52 16.20
N PHE A 99 14.71 4.68 15.57
CA PHE A 99 14.19 5.87 16.26
C PHE A 99 12.71 5.77 16.60
N LYS A 100 11.91 5.27 15.65
CA LYS A 100 10.44 5.14 15.81
C LYS A 100 10.03 3.78 16.38
N LYS A 101 10.98 2.86 16.60
CA LYS A 101 10.73 1.48 17.07
C LYS A 101 9.67 0.76 16.25
N LEU A 102 9.79 0.89 14.92
CA LEU A 102 8.85 0.29 13.99
C LEU A 102 8.81 -1.23 14.19
N ASN A 103 7.61 -1.80 14.05
CA ASN A 103 7.48 -3.24 13.97
C ASN A 103 7.80 -3.75 12.55
N VAL A 104 8.00 -5.06 12.42
CA VAL A 104 8.39 -5.70 11.16
C VAL A 104 7.39 -5.40 10.03
N ARG A 105 6.08 -5.39 10.33
CA ARG A 105 5.04 -5.15 9.32
C ARG A 105 5.07 -3.70 8.82
N GLU A 106 5.29 -2.74 9.71
CA GLU A 106 5.46 -1.33 9.35
C GLU A 106 6.67 -1.13 8.46
N ALA A 107 7.82 -1.72 8.83
CA ALA A 107 9.04 -1.67 8.04
C ALA A 107 8.85 -2.30 6.64
N GLU A 108 8.15 -3.44 6.54
CA GLU A 108 7.80 -4.08 5.28
C GLU A 108 6.89 -3.20 4.39
N ASN A 109 5.90 -2.54 4.98
CA ASN A 109 5.03 -1.64 4.24
C ASN A 109 5.80 -0.45 3.69
N ILE A 110 6.66 0.19 4.48
CA ILE A 110 7.49 1.31 4.04
C ILE A 110 8.44 0.88 2.91
N ALA A 111 9.16 -0.24 3.09
CA ALA A 111 10.05 -0.77 2.05
C ALA A 111 9.30 -1.10 0.75
N ARG A 112 8.09 -1.67 0.85
CA ARG A 112 7.24 -1.96 -0.32
C ARG A 112 6.77 -0.68 -1.01
N HIS A 113 6.35 0.34 -0.26
CA HIS A 113 5.96 1.63 -0.84
C HIS A 113 7.13 2.29 -1.58
N ILE A 114 8.32 2.33 -0.98
CA ILE A 114 9.53 2.84 -1.63
C ILE A 114 9.84 2.03 -2.91
N ALA A 115 9.71 0.70 -2.85
CA ALA A 115 9.93 -0.17 -4.01
C ALA A 115 8.94 0.12 -5.15
N VAL A 116 7.64 0.25 -4.83
CA VAL A 116 6.52 0.47 -5.77
C VAL A 116 6.53 1.88 -6.36
N GLU A 117 6.77 2.92 -5.56
CA GLU A 117 6.88 4.29 -6.07
C GLU A 117 7.99 4.41 -7.12
N ARG A 118 9.11 3.69 -6.93
CA ARG A 118 10.17 3.64 -7.95
C ARG A 118 9.81 2.77 -9.15
N ALA A 119 9.10 1.66 -8.98
CA ALA A 119 8.62 0.88 -10.12
C ALA A 119 7.70 1.75 -11.01
N ARG A 120 6.87 2.61 -10.42
CA ARG A 120 6.13 3.64 -11.17
C ARG A 120 7.07 4.67 -11.80
N LYS A 121 8.05 5.21 -11.06
CA LYS A 121 8.97 6.25 -11.58
C LYS A 121 9.96 5.77 -12.66
N LEU A 122 10.37 4.50 -12.63
CA LEU A 122 11.31 3.93 -13.61
C LEU A 122 10.62 3.46 -14.89
N VAL A 123 9.33 3.16 -14.84
CA VAL A 123 8.60 2.54 -15.97
C VAL A 123 7.90 3.59 -16.84
N ASP A 124 7.59 4.78 -16.33
CA ASP A 124 6.73 5.71 -17.06
C ASP A 124 7.10 7.18 -16.79
N HIS A 125 8.24 7.62 -17.32
CA HIS A 125 8.66 9.03 -17.28
C HIS A 125 7.59 9.95 -17.87
N GLU A 126 6.87 9.47 -18.90
CA GLU A 126 5.73 10.13 -19.51
C GLU A 126 4.57 10.32 -18.51
N LEU A 127 4.24 9.33 -17.67
CA LEU A 127 3.17 9.51 -16.68
C LEU A 127 3.58 10.45 -15.55
N ILE A 128 4.86 10.51 -15.17
CA ILE A 128 5.34 11.50 -14.18
C ILE A 128 5.17 12.91 -14.76
N ASP A 129 5.60 13.13 -15.99
CA ASP A 129 5.45 14.42 -16.67
C ASP A 129 3.97 14.81 -16.80
N ILE A 130 3.09 13.84 -17.05
CA ILE A 130 1.64 14.05 -17.11
C ILE A 130 1.08 14.35 -15.70
N GLU A 131 1.48 13.61 -14.67
CA GLU A 131 1.10 13.87 -13.27
C GLU A 131 1.49 15.29 -12.84
N ASP A 132 2.72 15.72 -13.17
CA ASP A 132 3.22 17.03 -12.78
C ASP A 132 2.50 18.16 -13.54
N LYS A 133 2.19 17.97 -14.83
CA LYS A 133 1.30 18.88 -15.58
C LYS A 133 -0.10 18.98 -14.96
N PHE A 134 -0.66 17.85 -14.52
CA PHE A 134 -1.96 17.86 -13.84
C PHE A 134 -1.88 18.55 -12.47
N LYS A 135 -0.81 18.35 -11.71
CA LYS A 135 -0.59 19.07 -10.43
C LYS A 135 -0.47 20.58 -10.65
N GLU A 136 0.28 21.02 -11.66
CA GLU A 136 0.43 22.44 -12.00
C GLU A 136 -0.91 23.08 -12.41
N LYS A 137 -1.71 22.38 -13.23
CA LYS A 137 -3.00 22.89 -13.70
C LYS A 137 -4.11 22.86 -12.64
N LEU A 138 -4.20 21.77 -11.88
CA LEU A 138 -5.28 21.57 -10.91
C LEU A 138 -4.95 22.14 -9.53
N GLY A 139 -3.67 22.39 -9.22
CA GLY A 139 -3.23 22.93 -7.94
C GLY A 139 -3.45 21.99 -6.75
N THR A 140 -3.65 20.70 -7.02
CA THR A 140 -3.84 19.65 -6.01
C THR A 140 -3.00 18.42 -6.32
N ARG A 141 -2.88 17.50 -5.38
CA ARG A 141 -2.14 16.25 -5.56
C ARG A 141 -2.89 15.35 -6.54
N VAL A 142 -2.20 14.98 -7.61
CA VAL A 142 -2.69 14.06 -8.64
C VAL A 142 -1.80 12.82 -8.70
N ARG A 143 -2.42 11.65 -8.84
CA ARG A 143 -1.77 10.33 -8.96
C ARG A 143 -2.40 9.54 -10.10
N ILE A 144 -1.58 8.93 -10.94
CA ILE A 144 -1.99 8.04 -12.03
C ILE A 144 -1.67 6.60 -11.64
N GLU A 145 -2.67 5.73 -11.77
CA GLU A 145 -2.53 4.28 -11.58
C GLU A 145 -2.81 3.56 -12.90
N LYS A 146 -1.76 2.99 -13.51
CA LYS A 146 -1.88 2.19 -14.73
C LYS A 146 -2.52 0.82 -14.42
N ARG A 147 -3.41 0.35 -15.30
CA ARG A 147 -3.99 -1.01 -15.28
C ARG A 147 -3.60 -1.75 -16.57
N GLU A 148 -3.90 -3.05 -16.64
CA GLU A 148 -3.62 -3.87 -17.84
C GLU A 148 -4.32 -3.33 -19.09
N ASP A 149 -5.48 -2.69 -18.91
CA ASP A 149 -6.18 -1.93 -19.93
C ASP A 149 -6.62 -0.57 -19.35
N GLY A 150 -6.01 0.52 -19.80
CA GLY A 150 -6.23 1.88 -19.31
C GLY A 150 -5.58 2.23 -17.95
N GLY A 151 -6.21 3.13 -17.19
CA GLY A 151 -5.69 3.62 -15.91
C GLY A 151 -6.71 4.41 -15.10
N ARG A 152 -6.35 4.76 -13.86
CA ARG A 152 -7.14 5.60 -12.96
C ARG A 152 -6.37 6.87 -12.63
N LEU A 153 -7.04 8.02 -12.68
CA LEU A 153 -6.55 9.29 -12.20
C LEU A 153 -7.18 9.56 -10.83
N LEU A 154 -6.36 9.64 -9.78
CA LEU A 154 -6.79 10.02 -8.44
C LEU A 154 -6.40 11.48 -8.22
N ILE A 155 -7.39 12.31 -7.90
CA ILE A 155 -7.23 13.72 -7.61
C ILE A 155 -7.71 13.92 -6.17
N ASP A 156 -6.81 14.34 -5.28
CA ASP A 156 -7.16 14.62 -3.90
C ASP A 156 -7.86 15.99 -3.82
N PHE A 157 -8.88 16.14 -2.96
CA PHE A 157 -9.53 17.42 -2.66
C PHE A 157 -9.77 17.54 -1.16
N PHE A 158 -9.72 18.75 -0.60
CA PHE A 158 -9.82 18.93 0.86
C PHE A 158 -11.25 19.22 1.32
N ASN A 159 -12.05 19.87 0.48
CA ASN A 159 -13.43 20.22 0.80
C ASN A 159 -14.33 20.21 -0.45
N LYS A 160 -15.65 20.38 -0.26
CA LYS A 160 -16.62 20.37 -1.35
C LYS A 160 -16.45 21.53 -2.35
N ASP A 161 -15.91 22.66 -1.90
CA ASP A 161 -15.67 23.82 -2.75
C ASP A 161 -14.42 23.63 -3.62
N ASP A 162 -13.39 22.94 -3.12
CA ASP A 162 -12.24 22.51 -3.92
C ASP A 162 -12.69 21.55 -5.03
N LEU A 163 -13.59 20.62 -4.73
CA LEU A 163 -14.14 19.71 -5.73
C LEU A 163 -14.91 20.45 -6.83
N ARG A 164 -15.65 21.52 -6.47
CA ARG A 164 -16.31 22.40 -7.45
C ARG A 164 -15.31 23.19 -8.27
N ALA A 165 -14.29 23.77 -7.64
CA ALA A 165 -13.23 24.48 -8.35
C ALA A 165 -12.44 23.56 -9.30
N LEU A 166 -12.25 22.29 -8.93
CA LEU A 166 -11.67 21.26 -9.79
C LEU A 166 -12.59 20.95 -10.98
N LEU A 167 -13.90 20.81 -10.73
CA LEU A 167 -14.90 20.60 -11.79
C LEU A 167 -14.88 21.75 -12.79
N ASP A 168 -14.89 23.00 -12.31
CA ASP A 168 -14.86 24.20 -13.15
C ASP A 168 -13.59 24.26 -14.01
N ARG A 169 -12.43 23.92 -13.43
CA ARG A 169 -11.14 23.88 -14.15
C ARG A 169 -11.05 22.78 -15.20
N ILE A 170 -11.76 21.67 -15.01
CA ILE A 170 -11.78 20.53 -15.96
C ILE A 170 -12.79 20.79 -17.08
N VAL A 171 -13.90 21.47 -16.77
CA VAL A 171 -15.01 21.74 -17.72
C VAL A 171 -14.79 23.02 -18.53
N ALA A 172 -13.84 23.88 -18.14
CA ALA A 172 -13.52 25.12 -18.84
C ALA A 172 -12.68 24.92 -20.12
N GLU A 173 -13.25 24.21 -21.11
CA GLU A 173 -13.05 24.39 -22.55
C GLU A 173 -14.02 23.45 -23.30
N GLU A 174 -15.33 23.70 -23.19
CA GLU A 174 -16.34 23.60 -24.26
C GLU A 174 -17.76 23.87 -23.70
N SER A 175 -18.33 25.02 -24.09
CA SER A 175 -19.75 25.21 -24.39
C SER A 175 -20.80 24.63 -23.43
N VAL A 176 -21.04 25.29 -22.28
CA VAL A 176 -22.27 25.05 -21.49
C VAL A 176 -23.52 25.69 -22.13
N GLU A 177 -23.38 26.45 -23.23
CA GLU A 177 -24.51 27.05 -23.95
C GLU A 177 -25.35 26.07 -24.80
N ALA A 178 -24.93 24.81 -24.95
CA ALA A 178 -25.60 23.84 -25.84
C ALA A 178 -26.54 22.83 -25.13
N LEU A 179 -26.77 22.93 -23.81
CA LEU A 179 -27.59 21.95 -23.08
C LEU A 179 -28.86 22.52 -22.41
N LEU A 180 -29.24 23.77 -22.70
CA LEU A 180 -30.61 24.19 -22.45
C LEU A 180 -31.49 23.68 -23.61
N PRO A 181 -32.52 22.85 -23.37
CA PRO A 181 -33.47 22.51 -24.42
C PRO A 181 -34.21 23.78 -24.87
N GLN A 182 -33.76 24.35 -25.99
CA GLN A 182 -34.52 25.33 -26.77
C GLN A 182 -35.73 24.56 -27.34
N ASN A 183 -36.94 24.96 -26.93
CA ASN A 183 -38.23 24.28 -27.12
C ASN A 183 -38.50 23.09 -26.18
N VAL A 184 -38.90 23.41 -24.96
CA VAL A 184 -39.97 22.63 -24.31
C VAL A 184 -41.28 23.08 -24.97
N PRO A 185 -42.04 22.21 -25.65
CA PRO A 185 -43.40 22.58 -26.01
C PRO A 185 -44.15 22.76 -24.70
N VAL A 186 -44.61 23.99 -24.45
CA VAL A 186 -45.56 24.23 -23.37
C VAL A 186 -46.81 23.44 -23.75
N LEU A 187 -47.05 22.31 -23.08
CA LEU A 187 -48.35 21.67 -23.07
C LEU A 187 -49.27 22.59 -22.26
N THR A 188 -49.81 23.62 -22.90
CA THR A 188 -50.97 24.34 -22.37
C THR A 188 -52.18 23.43 -22.54
N ASP A 189 -52.35 22.46 -21.65
CA ASP A 189 -53.67 21.85 -21.46
C ASP A 189 -54.53 22.88 -20.69
N PRO A 190 -55.62 23.40 -21.26
CA PRO A 190 -56.46 24.41 -20.62
C PRO A 190 -57.12 23.92 -19.32
N ARG A 191 -57.04 22.63 -19.00
CA ARG A 191 -57.70 22.03 -17.84
C ARG A 191 -56.98 22.24 -16.51
N TYR A 192 -55.76 22.78 -16.51
CA TYR A 192 -54.94 22.95 -15.30
C TYR A 192 -54.58 24.42 -15.01
N ALA A 193 -55.23 25.39 -15.66
CA ALA A 193 -54.89 26.80 -15.51
C ALA A 193 -55.58 27.53 -14.34
N GLU A 194 -56.42 26.86 -13.56
CA GLU A 194 -57.09 27.49 -12.43
C GLU A 194 -56.81 26.76 -11.12
N GLY A 195 -56.20 27.48 -10.18
CA GLY A 195 -56.32 27.15 -8.77
C GLY A 195 -55.02 26.83 -8.05
N PHE A 196 -54.10 27.79 -7.95
CA PHE A 196 -53.33 27.95 -6.71
C PHE A 196 -53.28 29.42 -6.35
N GLY A 197 -54.33 29.82 -5.61
CA GLY A 197 -54.36 31.05 -4.83
C GLY A 197 -53.41 30.96 -3.62
N GLU A 198 -53.16 32.14 -3.09
CA GLU A 198 -52.28 32.54 -2.00
C GLU A 198 -52.06 31.50 -0.88
N ALA A 199 -50.79 31.39 -0.48
CA ALA A 199 -50.37 30.71 0.74
C ALA A 199 -50.91 31.43 1.98
N SER A 200 -51.63 30.69 2.82
CA SER A 200 -51.86 31.04 4.22
C SER A 200 -51.21 29.98 5.11
N GLU A 201 -50.34 30.45 6.00
CA GLU A 201 -49.77 29.70 7.11
C GLU A 201 -50.89 29.15 8.00
N ASP A 202 -50.89 27.85 8.26
CA ASP A 202 -51.48 27.31 9.49
C ASP A 202 -50.75 26.05 9.96
N LYS A 203 -50.46 26.05 11.26
CA LYS A 203 -49.86 24.97 12.05
C LYS A 203 -50.74 23.71 12.02
N ILE A 204 -50.15 22.55 12.32
CA ILE A 204 -50.63 21.47 13.24
C ILE A 204 -49.53 20.37 13.22
N MET A 205 -48.67 20.32 14.25
CA MET A 205 -48.67 19.39 15.39
C MET A 205 -48.20 17.96 15.11
N VAL A 206 -47.32 17.53 16.01
CA VAL A 206 -46.62 16.27 16.15
C VAL A 206 -47.60 15.15 16.53
N GLU A 207 -47.45 13.97 15.93
CA GLU A 207 -47.78 12.71 16.61
C GLU A 207 -46.60 11.74 16.53
N ASP A 208 -46.19 11.34 17.71
CA ASP A 208 -45.14 10.39 18.04
C ASP A 208 -45.81 9.02 18.23
N SER A 209 -45.32 7.98 17.55
CA SER A 209 -45.35 6.62 18.09
C SER A 209 -44.40 5.67 17.32
N PRO A 210 -43.71 4.76 18.04
CA PRO A 210 -42.59 3.98 17.53
C PRO A 210 -43.07 2.65 16.92
N VAL A 211 -42.36 2.16 15.90
CA VAL A 211 -42.42 0.73 15.53
C VAL A 211 -41.01 0.18 15.55
N SER A 212 -40.77 -0.67 16.54
CA SER A 212 -39.63 -1.55 16.68
C SER A 212 -39.79 -2.83 15.86
N SER A 213 -38.65 -3.51 15.70
CA SER A 213 -38.40 -4.95 15.50
C SER A 213 -38.18 -5.45 14.08
N GLU A 214 -36.89 -5.68 13.81
CA GLU A 214 -36.29 -6.95 13.39
C GLU A 214 -36.55 -7.44 11.95
N ASP A 215 -35.53 -8.16 11.45
CA ASP A 215 -35.45 -8.90 10.19
C ASP A 215 -35.16 -8.10 8.90
N ASP A 216 -33.87 -7.88 8.62
CA ASP A 216 -33.39 -7.91 7.22
C ASP A 216 -31.91 -8.34 7.13
N GLU A 217 -31.57 -9.44 7.79
CA GLU A 217 -30.25 -10.09 7.71
C GLU A 217 -30.22 -11.23 6.67
N THR A 218 -30.81 -11.02 5.48
CA THR A 218 -30.77 -12.05 4.40
C THR A 218 -30.43 -11.56 2.99
N LEU A 219 -30.04 -10.28 2.81
CA LEU A 219 -29.85 -9.74 1.45
C LEU A 219 -28.54 -10.10 0.72
N TYR A 220 -27.63 -10.86 1.34
CA TYR A 220 -26.34 -11.23 0.72
C TYR A 220 -25.95 -12.69 0.95
N SER A 221 -26.75 -13.64 0.42
CA SER A 221 -26.29 -15.01 0.20
C SER A 221 -26.22 -15.30 -1.29
N VAL A 222 -24.99 -15.24 -1.83
CA VAL A 222 -24.64 -15.66 -3.18
C VAL A 222 -24.53 -17.18 -3.20
N SER A 223 -25.65 -17.84 -3.47
CA SER A 223 -25.71 -19.27 -3.77
C SER A 223 -26.90 -19.51 -4.68
N ASN A 224 -26.74 -19.18 -5.98
CA ASN A 224 -27.40 -19.82 -7.12
C ASN A 224 -27.19 -19.04 -8.43
N PHE A 225 -25.96 -19.00 -8.95
CA PHE A 225 -25.77 -18.84 -10.40
C PHE A 225 -24.50 -19.60 -10.83
N SER A 226 -24.69 -20.85 -11.20
CA SER A 226 -23.83 -21.58 -12.12
C SER A 226 -24.76 -22.33 -13.09
N ILE A 227 -24.65 -21.98 -14.36
CA ILE A 227 -24.44 -22.82 -15.56
C ILE A 227 -24.22 -21.85 -16.72
#